data_AF-A0A7R9WHH4-F1
#
_entry.id   AF-A0A7R9WHH4-F1
#
_cell.length_a   1.000
_cell.length_b   1.000
_cell.length_c   1.000
_cell.angle_alpha   90.00
_cell.angle_beta   90.00
_cell.angle_gamma   90.00
#
_symmetry.space_group_name_H-M   'P 1'
#
loop_
_entity.id
_entity.type
_entity.pdbx_description
1 polymer ?
#
loop_
_entity_poly.entity_id
_entity_poly.type
_entity_poly.pdbx_seq_one_letter_code
_entity_poly.pdbx_strand_id
1 'polypeptide(L)'
;VNDFDRLLANEYLNFYMKEELLDEMEMYPFAEDEKGVSFMSPAPTTFEKYIDHIDTTMTQDTPIAFGLHPNAEIDFRTQQSNTMFKTILELQPREAASGDSAATPQQIAENVANDLLDKFGEKTFDIEELIRSLDEQGPYQNVFLQELDVMNVLLAEIKRSLKELQ
;
A
#
# COMPACT_ATOMS: atom_id res chain seq x y z
N VAL A 1 -7.12 -15.97 5.37
CA VAL A 1 -6.48 -16.73 4.27
C VAL A 1 -7.46 -16.76 3.12
N ASN A 2 -7.19 -15.95 2.12
CA ASN A 2 -8.00 -15.84 0.90
C ASN A 2 -7.58 -16.95 -0.09
N ASP A 3 -8.42 -17.28 -1.07
CA ASP A 3 -8.08 -18.21 -2.14
C ASP A 3 -6.88 -17.73 -2.97
N PHE A 4 -6.66 -16.41 -3.04
CA PHE A 4 -5.43 -15.83 -3.63
C PHE A 4 -4.16 -16.21 -2.85
N ASP A 5 -4.21 -16.25 -1.51
CA ASP A 5 -3.04 -16.67 -0.71
C ASP A 5 -2.71 -18.14 -0.95
N ARG A 6 -3.75 -18.97 -1.12
CA ARG A 6 -3.61 -20.40 -1.44
C ARG A 6 -3.05 -20.61 -2.83
N LEU A 7 -3.54 -19.85 -3.82
CA LEU A 7 -3.01 -19.87 -5.18
C LEU A 7 -1.53 -19.53 -5.16
N LEU A 8 -1.14 -18.43 -4.51
CA LEU A 8 0.25 -18.02 -4.39
C LEU A 8 1.13 -19.13 -3.78
N ALA A 9 0.72 -19.70 -2.64
CA ALA A 9 1.46 -20.77 -1.99
C ALA A 9 1.60 -22.03 -2.88
N ASN A 10 0.55 -22.40 -3.60
CA ASN A 10 0.58 -23.52 -4.53
C ASN A 10 1.49 -23.24 -5.73
N GLU A 11 1.50 -22.02 -6.26
CA GLU A 11 2.42 -21.64 -7.35
C GLU A 11 3.89 -21.69 -6.90
N TYR A 12 4.20 -21.21 -5.69
CA TYR A 12 5.53 -21.39 -5.11
C TYR A 12 5.92 -22.86 -4.98
N LEU A 13 5.00 -23.70 -4.50
CA LEU A 13 5.25 -25.13 -4.37
C LEU A 13 5.49 -25.77 -5.74
N ASN A 14 4.68 -25.45 -6.74
CA ASN A 14 4.83 -25.97 -8.11
C ASN A 14 6.12 -25.49 -8.77
N PHE A 15 6.59 -24.29 -8.44
CA PHE A 15 7.85 -23.76 -8.96
C PHE A 15 9.05 -24.55 -8.42
N TYR A 16 9.09 -24.79 -7.10
CA TYR A 16 10.23 -25.43 -6.43
C TYR A 16 10.20 -26.97 -6.44
N MET A 17 9.03 -27.60 -6.33
CA MET A 17 8.91 -29.06 -6.25
C MET A 17 8.96 -29.70 -7.63
N LYS A 18 10.14 -29.65 -8.27
CA LYS A 18 10.44 -30.30 -9.54
C LYS A 18 11.68 -31.16 -9.44
N GLU A 19 11.90 -32.06 -10.42
CA GLU A 19 13.06 -32.96 -10.41
C GLU A 19 14.38 -32.17 -10.55
N GLU A 20 14.36 -31.05 -11.27
CA GLU A 20 15.52 -30.17 -11.45
C GLU A 20 16.06 -29.61 -10.13
N LEU A 21 15.23 -29.56 -9.07
CA LEU A 21 15.66 -29.14 -7.74
C LEU A 21 16.86 -29.95 -7.22
N LEU A 22 16.96 -31.21 -7.63
CA LEU A 22 18.04 -32.12 -7.22
C LEU A 22 19.30 -32.01 -8.10
N ASP A 23 19.22 -31.33 -9.24
CA ASP A 23 20.27 -31.16 -10.25
C ASP A 23 20.63 -29.67 -10.44
N GLU A 24 20.95 -28.98 -9.34
CA GLU A 24 21.46 -27.60 -9.36
C GLU A 24 20.53 -26.58 -10.07
N MET A 25 19.25 -26.57 -9.71
CA MET A 25 18.29 -25.57 -10.21
C MET A 25 18.53 -24.17 -9.63
N GLU A 26 18.35 -23.13 -10.46
CA GLU A 26 18.27 -21.74 -10.01
C GLU A 26 17.01 -21.51 -9.17
N MET A 27 17.20 -21.19 -7.88
CA MET A 27 16.11 -21.04 -6.92
C MET A 27 15.52 -19.63 -6.92
N TYR A 28 16.20 -18.66 -7.51
CA TYR A 28 15.69 -17.30 -7.65
C TYR A 28 14.89 -17.17 -8.96
N PRO A 29 13.57 -16.93 -8.88
CA PRO A 29 12.77 -16.69 -10.08
C PRO A 29 13.31 -15.48 -10.84
N PHE A 30 13.35 -15.53 -12.17
CA PHE A 30 13.78 -14.39 -13.01
C PHE A 30 15.21 -13.88 -12.75
N ALA A 31 16.11 -14.72 -12.22
CA ALA A 31 17.51 -14.36 -11.97
C ALA A 31 18.25 -13.89 -13.24
N GLU A 32 17.80 -14.28 -14.44
CA GLU A 32 18.35 -13.83 -15.72
C GLU A 32 18.18 -12.31 -15.95
N ASP A 33 17.14 -11.72 -15.38
CA ASP A 33 16.78 -10.30 -15.60
C ASP A 33 17.60 -9.35 -14.70
N GLU A 34 18.16 -9.85 -13.59
CA GLU A 34 19.02 -9.08 -12.69
C GLU A 34 20.44 -9.63 -12.59
N LYS A 35 21.40 -8.82 -13.04
CA LYS A 35 22.82 -9.21 -13.03
C LYS A 35 23.37 -9.30 -11.61
N GLY A 36 23.93 -10.46 -11.29
CA GLY A 36 24.72 -10.68 -10.08
C GLY A 36 23.93 -11.26 -8.90
N VAL A 37 22.68 -11.66 -9.11
CA VAL A 37 21.85 -12.34 -8.12
C VAL A 37 21.58 -13.75 -8.63
N SER A 38 22.08 -14.77 -7.93
CA SER A 38 21.86 -16.17 -8.29
C SER A 38 22.03 -17.02 -7.02
N PHE A 39 21.15 -18.00 -6.86
CA PHE A 39 21.23 -18.97 -5.78
C PHE A 39 20.83 -20.35 -6.31
N MET A 40 21.84 -21.16 -6.59
CA MET A 40 21.64 -22.51 -7.10
C MET A 40 21.36 -23.49 -5.94
N SER A 41 20.44 -24.42 -6.16
CA SER A 41 20.20 -25.54 -5.27
C SER A 41 21.47 -26.39 -5.14
N PRO A 42 21.95 -26.72 -3.93
CA PRO A 42 23.09 -27.59 -3.77
C PRO A 42 22.71 -29.05 -4.08
N ALA A 43 23.64 -29.80 -4.67
CA ALA A 43 23.46 -31.23 -4.91
C ALA A 43 23.14 -31.99 -3.59
N PRO A 44 22.39 -33.11 -3.65
CA PRO A 44 21.99 -33.88 -2.48
C PRO A 44 23.17 -34.20 -1.55
N THR A 45 23.12 -33.68 -0.32
CA THR A 45 24.28 -33.69 0.58
C THR A 45 23.87 -33.82 2.06
N THR A 46 24.81 -33.72 2.99
CA THR A 46 24.54 -33.75 4.44
C THR A 46 23.94 -32.42 4.90
N PHE A 47 23.14 -32.47 5.96
CA PHE A 47 22.50 -31.28 6.54
C PHE A 47 23.48 -30.12 6.81
N GLU A 48 24.65 -30.42 7.39
CA GLU A 48 25.69 -29.41 7.68
C GLU A 48 26.15 -28.67 6.42
N LYS A 49 26.30 -29.39 5.30
CA LYS A 49 26.72 -28.79 4.03
C LYS A 49 25.65 -27.91 3.41
N TYR A 50 24.36 -28.15 3.70
CA TYR A 50 23.30 -27.23 3.29
C TYR A 50 23.41 -25.89 4.04
N ILE A 51 23.70 -25.92 5.35
CA ILE A 51 23.90 -24.69 6.13
C ILE A 51 25.12 -23.93 5.60
N ASP A 52 26.25 -24.62 5.41
CA ASP A 52 27.47 -24.00 4.89
C ASP A 52 27.24 -23.36 3.50
N HIS A 53 26.44 -24.01 2.64
CA HIS A 53 26.07 -23.46 1.33
C HIS A 53 25.22 -22.20 1.44
N ILE A 54 24.21 -22.19 2.32
CA ILE A 54 23.38 -21.00 2.57
C ILE A 54 24.25 -19.84 3.06
N ASP A 55 25.07 -20.07 4.08
CA ASP A 55 25.90 -19.03 4.69
C ASP A 55 26.98 -18.47 3.75
N THR A 56 27.48 -19.28 2.82
CA THR A 56 28.54 -18.88 1.89
C THR A 56 27.99 -18.24 0.61
N THR A 57 26.87 -18.75 0.09
CA THR A 57 26.35 -18.37 -1.22
C THR A 57 25.29 -17.27 -1.14
N MET A 58 24.51 -17.22 -0.06
CA MET A 58 23.49 -16.18 0.14
C MET A 58 24.15 -14.91 0.69
N THR A 59 24.43 -13.93 -0.19
CA THR A 59 25.19 -12.72 0.18
C THR A 59 24.30 -11.54 0.61
N GLN A 60 23.17 -11.33 -0.05
CA GLN A 60 22.22 -10.26 0.27
C GLN A 60 20.78 -10.74 0.00
N ASP A 61 19.87 -10.38 0.90
CA ASP A 61 18.45 -10.54 0.68
C ASP A 61 18.01 -9.58 -0.43
N THR A 62 17.49 -10.13 -1.52
CA THR A 62 16.94 -9.35 -2.64
C THR A 62 15.45 -9.65 -2.79
N PRO A 63 14.63 -8.71 -3.28
CA PRO A 63 13.21 -8.96 -3.53
C PRO A 63 12.98 -10.16 -4.46
N ILE A 64 13.89 -10.37 -5.42
CA ILE A 64 13.85 -11.47 -6.37
C ILE A 64 13.97 -12.83 -5.67
N ALA A 65 14.76 -12.94 -4.60
CA ALA A 65 14.82 -14.16 -3.79
C ALA A 65 13.44 -14.59 -3.25
N PHE A 66 12.52 -13.63 -3.12
CA PHE A 66 11.14 -13.84 -2.70
C PHE A 66 10.14 -13.77 -3.86
N GLY A 67 10.59 -13.89 -5.11
CA GLY A 67 9.73 -13.80 -6.30
C GLY A 67 9.10 -12.43 -6.53
N LEU A 68 9.65 -11.37 -5.92
CA LEU A 68 9.15 -10.00 -6.04
C LEU A 68 9.94 -9.21 -7.08
N HIS A 69 9.28 -8.20 -7.67
CA HIS A 69 9.94 -7.25 -8.56
C HIS A 69 10.92 -6.36 -7.75
N PRO A 70 12.08 -5.97 -8.31
CA PRO A 70 13.08 -5.12 -7.64
C PRO A 70 12.55 -3.81 -7.03
N ASN A 71 11.52 -3.22 -7.65
CA ASN A 71 10.84 -2.03 -7.13
C ASN A 71 10.28 -2.21 -5.70
N ALA A 72 10.00 -3.44 -5.26
CA ALA A 72 9.56 -3.71 -3.89
C ALA A 72 10.60 -3.26 -2.84
N GLU A 73 11.90 -3.30 -3.17
CA GLU A 73 12.95 -2.77 -2.28
C GLU A 73 12.82 -1.25 -2.13
N ILE A 74 12.51 -0.53 -3.22
CA ILE A 74 12.34 0.93 -3.19
C ILE A 74 11.16 1.30 -2.27
N ASP A 75 10.04 0.61 -2.42
CA ASP A 75 8.86 0.83 -1.59
C ASP A 75 9.14 0.50 -0.12
N PHE A 76 9.79 -0.64 0.14
CA PHE A 76 10.18 -1.05 1.49
C PHE A 76 11.09 -0.01 2.17
N ARG A 77 12.15 0.44 1.47
CA ARG A 77 13.07 1.46 1.97
C ARG A 77 12.35 2.79 2.20
N THR A 78 11.47 3.18 1.29
CA THR A 78 10.68 4.41 1.41
C THR A 78 9.76 4.36 2.63
N GLN A 79 9.08 3.23 2.86
CA GLN A 79 8.22 3.03 4.02
C GLN A 79 9.04 3.05 5.33
N GLN A 80 10.22 2.41 5.33
CA GLN A 80 11.12 2.43 6.47
C GLN A 80 11.61 3.86 6.78
N SER A 81 12.02 4.63 5.77
CA SER A 81 12.42 6.03 5.94
C SER A 81 11.26 6.90 6.45
N ASN A 82 10.05 6.74 5.90
CA ASN A 82 8.88 7.47 6.36
C ASN A 82 8.55 7.15 7.83
N THR A 83 8.69 5.89 8.23
CA THR A 83 8.50 5.47 9.62
C THR A 83 9.55 6.13 10.52
N MET A 84 10.82 6.10 10.10
CA MET A 84 11.92 6.76 10.82
C MET A 84 11.65 8.26 11.00
N PHE A 85 11.24 8.99 9.96
CA PHE A 85 10.94 10.41 10.05
C PHE A 85 9.75 10.71 10.97
N LYS A 86 8.69 9.88 10.93
CA LYS A 86 7.56 10.00 11.86
C LYS A 86 8.02 9.81 13.30
N THR A 87 8.83 8.79 13.58
CA THR A 87 9.37 8.56 14.93
C THR A 87 10.25 9.72 15.40
N ILE A 88 11.06 10.31 14.52
CA ILE A 88 11.87 11.50 14.85
C ILE A 88 10.98 12.70 15.20
N LEU A 89 9.91 12.93 14.44
CA LEU A 89 8.94 13.99 14.71
C LEU A 89 8.22 13.77 16.04
N GLU A 90 7.86 12.54 16.38
CA GLU A 90 7.23 12.18 17.65
C GLU A 90 8.14 12.41 18.86
N LEU A 91 9.46 12.20 18.69
CA LEU A 91 10.46 12.43 19.72
C LEU A 91 10.84 13.91 19.88
N GLN A 92 10.45 14.79 18.95
CA GLN A 92 10.80 16.21 19.03
C GLN A 92 10.07 16.88 20.21
N PRO A 93 10.77 17.63 21.08
CA PRO A 93 10.12 18.36 22.17
C PRO A 93 9.14 19.39 21.60
N ARG A 94 7.88 19.35 22.05
CA ARG A 94 6.78 20.21 21.55
C ARG A 94 7.05 21.71 21.69
N GLU A 95 7.97 22.10 22.56
CA GLU A 95 8.39 23.49 22.78
C GLU A 95 9.40 24.01 21.74
N ALA A 96 10.05 23.13 20.96
CA ALA A 96 11.07 23.52 19.98
C ALA A 96 10.50 23.93 18.60
N ALA A 97 9.19 23.82 18.40
CA ALA A 97 8.53 24.18 17.15
C ALA A 97 8.17 25.67 17.02
N SER A 98 8.56 26.52 17.98
CA SER A 98 8.38 27.97 17.89
C SER A 98 9.48 28.62 17.04
N GLY A 99 9.50 28.31 15.75
CA GLY A 99 10.13 29.18 14.76
C GLY A 99 9.17 30.32 14.44
N ASP A 100 9.60 31.57 14.66
CA ASP A 100 8.82 32.83 14.61
C ASP A 100 8.18 33.14 13.23
N SER A 101 8.25 32.22 12.27
CA SER A 101 7.88 32.41 10.86
C SER A 101 7.15 31.20 10.22
N ALA A 102 6.90 30.13 10.96
CA ALA A 102 6.09 29.00 10.48
C ALA A 102 4.64 29.13 10.95
N ALA A 103 3.67 28.89 10.06
CA ALA A 103 2.26 28.83 10.44
C ALA A 103 2.07 27.78 11.54
N THR A 104 1.36 28.16 12.60
CA THR A 104 1.09 27.22 13.69
C THR A 104 0.26 26.04 13.16
N PRO A 105 0.39 24.83 13.74
CA PRO A 105 -0.44 23.68 13.35
C PRO A 105 -1.95 24.01 13.34
N GLN A 106 -2.39 24.89 14.25
CA GLN A 106 -3.77 25.37 14.31
C GLN A 106 -4.14 26.22 13.09
N GLN A 107 -3.30 27.19 12.70
CA GLN A 107 -3.53 28.01 11.51
C GLN A 107 -3.54 27.17 10.23
N ILE A 108 -2.66 26.16 10.14
CA ILE A 108 -2.65 25.24 8.99
C ILE A 108 -3.96 24.43 8.97
N ALA A 109 -4.39 23.89 10.11
CA ALA A 109 -5.64 23.14 10.22
C ALA A 109 -6.86 24.00 9.85
N GLU A 110 -6.92 25.24 10.33
CA GLU A 110 -8.01 26.19 10.04
C GLU A 110 -8.05 26.55 8.55
N ASN A 111 -6.89 26.83 7.94
CA ASN A 111 -6.81 27.11 6.50
C ASN A 111 -7.29 25.93 5.64
N VAL A 112 -6.90 24.70 6.01
CA VAL A 112 -7.35 23.48 5.30
C VAL A 112 -8.84 23.24 5.51
N ALA A 113 -9.35 23.47 6.73
CA ALA A 113 -10.77 23.33 7.03
C ALA A 113 -11.62 24.32 6.21
N ASN A 114 -11.17 25.58 6.09
CA ASN A 114 -11.84 26.60 5.29
C ASN A 114 -11.80 26.26 3.79
N ASP A 115 -10.67 25.82 3.24
CA ASP A 115 -10.57 25.39 1.82
C ASP A 115 -11.50 24.20 1.52
N LEU A 116 -11.63 23.25 2.47
CA LEU A 116 -12.57 22.14 2.35
C LEU A 116 -14.03 22.60 2.43
N LEU A 117 -14.36 23.52 3.34
CA LEU A 117 -15.69 24.10 3.45
C LEU A 117 -16.08 24.87 2.19
N ASP A 118 -15.16 25.63 1.59
CA ASP A 118 -15.43 26.36 0.35
C ASP A 118 -15.70 25.39 -0.81
N LYS A 119 -14.97 24.26 -0.88
CA LYS A 119 -15.11 23.27 -1.95
C LYS A 119 -16.36 22.40 -1.84
N PHE A 120 -16.81 22.09 -0.62
CA PHE A 120 -17.84 21.07 -0.37
C PHE A 120 -19.06 21.59 0.41
N GLY A 121 -18.97 22.75 1.05
CA GLY A 121 -19.98 23.29 1.98
C GLY A 121 -21.36 23.45 1.35
N GLU A 122 -21.42 23.84 0.08
CA GLU A 122 -22.69 24.03 -0.65
C GLU A 122 -23.06 22.85 -1.54
N LYS A 123 -22.15 21.89 -1.77
CA LYS A 123 -22.44 20.74 -2.64
C LYS A 123 -23.45 19.82 -1.98
N THR A 124 -24.55 19.57 -2.66
CA THR A 124 -25.58 18.60 -2.31
C THR A 124 -26.15 18.08 -3.61
N PHE A 125 -26.37 16.79 -3.72
CA PHE A 125 -27.00 16.20 -4.90
C PHE A 125 -28.51 16.23 -4.70
N ASP A 126 -29.22 16.96 -5.56
CA ASP A 126 -30.69 16.92 -5.58
C ASP A 126 -31.14 15.66 -6.33
N ILE A 127 -31.49 14.64 -5.55
CA ILE A 127 -31.88 13.33 -6.07
C ILE A 127 -33.25 13.41 -6.73
N GLU A 128 -34.14 14.31 -6.29
CA GLU A 128 -35.46 14.47 -6.91
C GLU A 128 -35.38 15.14 -8.28
N GLU A 129 -34.46 16.09 -8.45
CA GLU A 129 -34.15 16.68 -9.76
C GLU A 129 -33.53 15.64 -10.69
N LEU A 130 -32.59 14.83 -10.17
CA LEU A 130 -31.92 13.80 -10.95
C LEU A 130 -32.90 12.70 -11.38
N ILE A 131 -33.80 12.25 -10.52
CA ILE A 131 -34.86 11.29 -10.87
C ILE A 131 -35.74 11.83 -12.01
N ARG A 132 -36.10 13.12 -11.96
CA ARG A 132 -36.91 13.77 -13.00
C ARG A 132 -36.17 13.92 -14.34
N SER A 133 -34.83 13.97 -14.30
CA SER A 133 -33.99 14.06 -15.50
C SER A 133 -33.77 12.71 -16.19
N LEU A 134 -34.08 11.59 -15.53
CA LEU A 134 -33.87 10.25 -16.05
C LEU A 134 -35.11 9.73 -16.78
N ASP A 135 -34.98 9.46 -18.08
CA ASP A 135 -36.08 8.99 -18.93
C ASP A 135 -36.52 7.53 -18.61
N GLU A 136 -35.58 6.66 -18.21
CA GLU A 136 -35.86 5.27 -17.84
C GLU A 136 -35.03 4.83 -16.63
N GLN A 137 -35.69 4.31 -15.58
CA GLN A 137 -35.05 3.80 -14.37
C GLN A 137 -34.71 2.32 -14.49
N GLY A 138 -33.52 2.03 -15.02
CA GLY A 138 -32.94 0.69 -15.03
C GLY A 138 -32.14 0.37 -13.74
N PRO A 139 -31.62 -0.87 -13.62
CA PRO A 139 -30.80 -1.29 -12.48
C PRO A 139 -29.57 -0.40 -12.24
N TYR A 140 -28.92 0.09 -13.30
CA TYR A 140 -27.76 1.00 -13.18
C TYR A 140 -28.16 2.38 -12.64
N GLN A 141 -29.27 2.93 -13.10
CA GLN A 141 -29.80 4.21 -12.62
C GLN A 141 -30.17 4.13 -11.14
N ASN A 142 -30.73 3.00 -10.69
CA ASN A 142 -31.06 2.80 -9.28
C ASN A 142 -29.81 2.74 -8.39
N VAL A 143 -28.76 2.02 -8.81
CA VAL A 143 -27.48 2.01 -8.07
C VAL A 143 -26.86 3.41 -8.06
N PHE A 144 -26.87 4.13 -9.18
CA PHE A 144 -26.37 5.50 -9.24
C PHE A 144 -27.09 6.42 -8.24
N LEU A 145 -28.42 6.39 -8.19
CA LEU A 145 -29.19 7.19 -7.25
C LEU A 145 -28.90 6.81 -5.78
N GLN A 146 -28.73 5.51 -5.48
CA GLN A 146 -28.34 5.05 -4.14
C GLN A 146 -26.94 5.52 -3.73
N GLU A 147 -25.97 5.48 -4.64
CA GLU A 147 -24.63 6.00 -4.38
C GLU A 147 -24.66 7.52 -4.12
N LEU A 148 -25.54 8.27 -4.79
CA LEU A 148 -25.74 9.69 -4.52
C LEU A 148 -26.37 9.96 -3.15
N ASP A 149 -27.31 9.13 -2.72
CA ASP A 149 -27.84 9.17 -1.35
C ASP A 149 -26.73 8.96 -0.32
N VAL A 150 -25.88 7.94 -0.53
CA VAL A 150 -24.72 7.67 0.33
C VAL A 150 -23.74 8.84 0.33
N MET A 151 -23.48 9.44 -0.83
CA MET A 151 -22.63 10.64 -0.93
C MET A 151 -23.23 11.85 -0.22
N ASN A 152 -24.55 12.04 -0.25
CA ASN A 152 -25.21 13.11 0.50
C ASN A 152 -25.06 12.93 2.01
N VAL A 153 -25.15 11.70 2.52
CA VAL A 153 -24.88 11.39 3.93
C VAL A 153 -23.43 11.72 4.29
N LEU A 154 -22.47 11.33 3.44
CA LEU A 154 -21.06 11.66 3.63
C LEU A 154 -20.80 13.18 3.63
N LEU A 155 -21.39 13.91 2.69
CA LEU A 155 -21.26 15.37 2.61
C LEU A 155 -21.88 16.06 3.83
N ALA A 156 -23.02 15.57 4.33
CA ALA A 156 -23.63 16.09 5.56
C ALA A 156 -22.70 15.90 6.77
N GLU A 157 -22.07 14.73 6.88
CA GLU A 157 -21.12 14.45 7.96
C GLU A 157 -19.86 15.32 7.88
N ILE A 158 -19.26 15.45 6.68
CA ILE A 158 -18.10 16.33 6.45
C ILE A 158 -18.43 17.78 6.81
N LYS A 159 -19.60 18.29 6.39
CA LYS A 159 -20.04 19.65 6.72
C LYS A 159 -20.23 19.83 8.21
N ARG A 160 -20.81 18.83 8.90
CA ARG A 160 -20.98 18.87 10.36
C ARG A 160 -19.62 18.92 11.05
N SER A 161 -18.72 17.98 10.74
CA SER A 161 -17.41 17.90 11.40
C SER A 161 -16.55 19.14 11.16
N LEU A 162 -16.60 19.74 9.96
CA LEU A 162 -15.85 20.96 9.66
C LEU A 162 -16.41 22.18 10.39
N LYS A 163 -17.74 22.27 10.54
CA LYS A 163 -18.39 23.34 11.33
C LYS A 163 -18.13 23.22 12.82
N GLU A 164 -18.00 22.00 13.34
CA GLU A 164 -17.65 21.75 14.75
C GLU A 164 -16.18 22.06 15.06
N LEU A 165 -15.32 22.05 14.03
CA LEU A 165 -13.89 22.34 14.14
C LEU A 165 -13.57 23.86 14.14
N GLN A 166 -14.45 24.67 13.54
CA GLN A 166 -14.41 26.14 13.59
C GLN A 166 -14.81 26.66 14.98
#